data_AF-A0A7S2FUJ9-F1
#
_entry.id   AF-A0A7S2FUJ9-F1
#
_cell.length_a   1.000
_cell.length_b   1.000
_cell.length_c   1.000
_cell.angle_alpha   90.00
_cell.angle_beta   90.00
_cell.angle_gamma   90.00
#
_symmetry.space_group_name_H-M   'P 1'
#
loop_
_entity.id
_entity.type
_entity.pdbx_description
1 polymer ?
#
loop_
_entity_poly.entity_id
_entity_poly.type
_entity_poly.pdbx_seq_one_letter_code
_entity_poly.pdbx_strand_id
1 'polypeptide(L)'
;AAHGQLGHGDRLRRTQPTRIEELNGLSFEAISCGDKHACVVTSEGYVITWGCPENGRLGRGPDKNPSPSAVDTITQNIDRWGKPIDVSCGVDYTAVITDTGKVLTWGRGDGGQLGLDSTTSQEVPCQVGIFGEGDVRAHRISCGSQCTAVCTGNGEIYAWGSPRVLDLTEVAESALTPIKLSLYTPESEIKYKAVSAA
;
A
#
# COMPACT_ATOMS: atom_id res chain seq x y z
N ALA A 1 -4.06 -10.84 -20.07
CA ALA A 1 -3.61 -9.72 -19.21
C ALA A 1 -2.14 -9.48 -19.52
N ALA A 2 -1.78 -8.32 -20.06
CA ALA A 2 -0.47 -8.11 -20.71
C ALA A 2 0.73 -8.29 -19.76
N HIS A 3 0.54 -8.18 -18.45
CA HIS A 3 1.61 -8.19 -17.45
C HIS A 3 1.56 -9.39 -16.50
N GLY A 4 0.72 -10.40 -16.77
CA GLY A 4 0.56 -11.55 -15.87
C GLY A 4 -0.25 -11.24 -14.61
N GLN A 5 -0.93 -10.10 -14.54
CA GLN A 5 -1.69 -9.65 -13.37
C GLN A 5 -2.89 -10.54 -12.99
N LEU A 6 -3.20 -11.57 -13.79
CA LEU A 6 -4.20 -12.58 -13.43
C LEU A 6 -3.59 -13.78 -12.70
N GLY A 7 -2.25 -13.90 -12.63
CA GLY A 7 -1.58 -14.87 -11.76
C GLY A 7 -1.45 -16.29 -12.29
N HIS A 8 -1.90 -16.61 -13.51
CA HIS A 8 -1.96 -17.99 -14.02
C HIS A 8 -0.73 -18.44 -14.83
N GLY A 9 0.46 -17.87 -14.58
CA GLY A 9 1.68 -18.20 -15.31
C GLY A 9 1.74 -17.81 -16.80
N ASP A 10 0.71 -17.11 -17.31
CA ASP A 10 0.63 -16.66 -18.70
C ASP A 10 0.15 -15.19 -18.82
N ARG A 11 0.12 -14.67 -20.05
CA ARG A 11 -0.39 -13.33 -20.38
C ARG A 11 -1.77 -13.34 -21.06
N LEU A 12 -2.48 -14.46 -21.00
CA LEU A 12 -3.76 -14.62 -21.67
C LEU A 12 -4.86 -13.85 -20.96
N ARG A 13 -5.83 -13.36 -21.74
CA ARG A 13 -7.04 -12.73 -21.20
C ARG A 13 -8.00 -13.84 -20.79
N ARG A 14 -8.61 -13.68 -19.62
CA ARG A 14 -9.70 -14.54 -19.14
C ARG A 14 -10.96 -13.70 -19.06
N THR A 15 -12.05 -14.25 -19.57
CA THR A 15 -13.38 -13.60 -19.59
C THR A 15 -14.33 -14.20 -18.56
N GLN A 16 -13.89 -15.26 -17.88
CA GLN A 16 -14.61 -15.90 -16.78
C GLN A 16 -13.69 -15.99 -15.56
N PRO A 17 -14.24 -15.94 -14.33
CA PRO A 17 -13.48 -16.22 -13.13
C PRO A 17 -12.74 -17.55 -13.29
N THR A 18 -11.43 -17.50 -13.14
CA THR A 18 -10.54 -18.66 -13.27
C THR A 18 -9.72 -18.74 -12.01
N ARG A 19 -9.53 -19.95 -11.49
CA ARG A 19 -8.73 -20.17 -10.28
C ARG A 19 -7.24 -19.99 -10.58
N ILE A 20 -6.52 -19.38 -9.64
CA ILE A 20 -5.06 -19.35 -9.65
C ILE A 20 -4.59 -20.60 -8.90
N GLU A 21 -4.05 -21.59 -9.62
CA GLU A 21 -3.72 -22.89 -9.04
C GLU A 21 -2.51 -22.81 -8.09
N GLU A 22 -1.58 -21.89 -8.35
CA GLU A 22 -0.41 -21.61 -7.51
C GLU A 22 -0.79 -21.13 -6.10
N LEU A 23 -2.01 -20.62 -5.93
CA LEU A 23 -2.54 -20.12 -4.66
C LEU A 23 -3.50 -21.13 -3.98
N ASN A 24 -3.63 -22.33 -4.53
CA ASN A 24 -4.49 -23.38 -3.98
C ASN A 24 -4.01 -23.83 -2.58
N GLY A 25 -4.95 -24.03 -1.66
CA GLY A 25 -4.68 -24.50 -0.30
C GLY A 25 -4.34 -23.39 0.70
N LEU A 26 -4.25 -22.13 0.27
CA LEU A 26 -4.06 -20.97 1.14
C LEU A 26 -5.40 -20.36 1.55
N SER A 27 -5.43 -19.77 2.74
CA SER A 27 -6.55 -18.95 3.23
C SER A 27 -6.17 -17.47 3.13
N PHE A 28 -7.12 -16.61 2.74
CA PHE A 28 -6.85 -15.19 2.48
C PHE A 28 -7.63 -14.29 3.43
N GLU A 29 -6.94 -13.26 3.96
CA GLU A 29 -7.54 -12.19 4.78
C GLU A 29 -7.91 -10.98 3.91
N ALA A 30 -7.06 -10.64 2.95
CA ALA A 30 -7.23 -9.46 2.12
C ALA A 30 -6.67 -9.66 0.71
N ILE A 31 -7.25 -8.94 -0.25
CA ILE A 31 -6.79 -8.88 -1.64
C ILE A 31 -6.91 -7.45 -2.14
N SER A 32 -5.95 -7.01 -2.94
CA SER A 32 -6.02 -5.76 -3.65
C SER A 32 -5.40 -5.87 -5.04
N CYS A 33 -5.95 -5.10 -5.98
CA CYS A 33 -5.49 -5.02 -7.36
C CYS A 33 -5.10 -3.58 -7.70
N GLY A 34 -3.89 -3.39 -8.22
CA GLY A 34 -3.48 -2.13 -8.84
C GLY A 34 -3.74 -2.14 -10.35
N ASP A 35 -3.06 -1.27 -11.11
CA ASP A 35 -3.24 -1.18 -12.57
C ASP A 35 -2.78 -2.47 -13.29
N LYS A 36 -1.59 -2.96 -12.90
CA LYS A 36 -0.93 -4.10 -13.56
C LYS A 36 -0.36 -5.13 -12.60
N HIS A 37 -0.74 -5.09 -11.33
CA HIS A 37 -0.30 -6.06 -10.32
C HIS A 37 -1.43 -6.34 -9.35
N ALA A 38 -1.33 -7.44 -8.62
CA ALA A 38 -2.23 -7.77 -7.54
C ALA A 38 -1.42 -8.33 -6.36
N CYS A 39 -2.03 -8.22 -5.18
CA CYS A 39 -1.45 -8.61 -3.93
C CYS A 39 -2.52 -9.25 -3.04
N VAL A 40 -2.14 -10.28 -2.30
CA VAL A 40 -2.98 -10.89 -1.26
C VAL A 40 -2.21 -10.96 0.05
N VAL A 41 -2.97 -10.93 1.13
CA VAL A 41 -2.52 -11.27 2.47
C VAL A 41 -3.19 -12.59 2.86
N THR A 42 -2.40 -13.57 3.28
CA THR A 42 -2.91 -14.85 3.75
C THR A 42 -3.21 -14.85 5.24
N SER A 43 -4.05 -15.77 5.71
CA SER A 43 -4.34 -15.96 7.14
C SER A 43 -3.13 -16.38 7.96
N GLU A 44 -2.06 -16.86 7.33
CA GLU A 44 -0.78 -17.17 7.95
C GLU A 44 0.16 -15.95 8.04
N GLY A 45 -0.21 -14.82 7.43
CA GLY A 45 0.58 -13.59 7.43
C GLY A 45 1.56 -13.47 6.26
N TYR A 46 1.37 -14.24 5.19
CA TYR A 46 2.17 -14.07 3.98
C TYR A 46 1.59 -12.96 3.11
N VAL A 47 2.47 -12.15 2.52
CA VAL A 47 2.12 -11.23 1.43
C VAL A 47 2.58 -11.85 0.14
N ILE A 48 1.66 -12.05 -0.80
CA ILE A 48 1.95 -12.65 -2.11
C ILE A 48 1.60 -11.65 -3.20
N THR A 49 2.56 -11.34 -4.07
CA THR A 49 2.42 -10.37 -5.16
C THR A 49 2.65 -11.01 -6.53
N TRP A 50 1.97 -10.50 -7.56
CA TRP A 50 2.15 -10.91 -8.94
C TRP A 50 1.78 -9.82 -9.95
N GLY A 51 2.16 -10.03 -11.21
CA GLY A 51 1.93 -9.10 -12.31
C GLY A 51 3.17 -8.31 -12.70
N CYS A 52 3.00 -7.02 -12.99
CA CYS A 52 4.06 -6.15 -13.50
C CYS A 52 5.13 -5.89 -12.43
N PRO A 53 6.42 -6.14 -12.71
CA PRO A 53 7.51 -5.93 -11.76
C PRO A 53 8.09 -4.50 -11.78
N GLU A 54 7.63 -3.65 -12.71
CA GLU A 54 8.14 -2.29 -12.90
C GLU A 54 7.96 -1.43 -11.63
N ASN A 55 8.93 -0.53 -11.42
CA ASN A 55 9.04 0.35 -10.25
C ASN A 55 9.18 -0.40 -8.91
N GLY A 56 9.38 -1.72 -8.92
CA GLY A 56 9.51 -2.50 -7.70
C GLY A 56 8.18 -2.81 -7.00
N ARG A 57 7.02 -2.58 -7.66
CA ARG A 57 5.68 -2.71 -7.05
C ARG A 57 5.33 -4.09 -6.47
N LEU A 58 6.09 -5.12 -6.85
CA LEU A 58 5.95 -6.47 -6.29
C LEU A 58 6.68 -6.64 -4.95
N GLY A 59 7.65 -5.78 -4.61
CA GLY A 59 8.31 -5.78 -3.29
C GLY A 59 9.37 -6.87 -3.09
N ARG A 60 9.70 -7.64 -4.12
CA ARG A 60 10.61 -8.80 -4.03
C ARG A 60 12.04 -8.48 -4.48
N GLY A 61 12.42 -7.20 -4.45
CA GLY A 61 13.75 -6.72 -4.85
C GLY A 61 14.12 -7.14 -6.28
N PRO A 62 15.17 -7.96 -6.45
CA PRO A 62 15.63 -8.40 -7.77
C PRO A 62 14.68 -9.38 -8.47
N ASP A 63 13.75 -10.05 -7.77
CA ASP A 63 12.82 -11.01 -8.39
C ASP A 63 11.70 -10.30 -9.18
N LYS A 64 11.84 -10.33 -10.51
CA LYS A 64 10.89 -9.75 -11.48
C LYS A 64 9.90 -10.77 -12.06
N ASN A 65 9.77 -11.98 -11.52
CA ASN A 65 8.85 -13.01 -12.03
C ASN A 65 7.37 -12.59 -11.91
N PRO A 66 6.59 -12.48 -12.99
CA PRO A 66 5.21 -11.98 -12.90
C PRO A 66 4.22 -12.96 -12.24
N SER A 67 4.65 -14.16 -11.84
CA SER A 67 3.81 -15.17 -11.18
C SER A 67 3.62 -14.86 -9.69
N PRO A 68 2.57 -15.40 -9.04
CA PRO A 68 2.37 -15.30 -7.59
C PRO A 68 3.56 -15.86 -6.81
N SER A 69 4.20 -14.98 -6.04
CA SER A 69 5.31 -15.33 -5.14
C SER A 69 5.25 -14.49 -3.87
N ALA A 70 5.78 -15.03 -2.78
CA ALA A 70 5.85 -14.35 -1.50
C ALA A 70 6.79 -13.13 -1.54
N VAL A 71 6.50 -12.14 -0.69
CA VAL A 71 7.37 -11.01 -0.38
C VAL A 71 8.21 -11.37 0.86
N ASP A 72 9.30 -12.10 0.65
CA ASP A 72 10.09 -12.69 1.73
C ASP A 72 10.62 -11.68 2.75
N THR A 73 10.90 -10.44 2.33
CA THR A 73 11.35 -9.38 3.24
C THR A 73 10.35 -9.13 4.38
N ILE A 74 9.04 -9.27 4.14
CA ILE A 74 8.02 -9.13 5.19
C ILE A 74 8.09 -10.31 6.15
N THR A 75 8.09 -11.53 5.62
CA THR A 75 8.17 -12.76 6.42
C THR A 75 9.44 -12.80 7.27
N GLN A 76 10.58 -12.37 6.72
CA GLN A 76 11.86 -12.32 7.43
C GLN A 76 11.91 -11.25 8.53
N ASN A 77 11.04 -10.24 8.48
CA ASN A 77 10.95 -9.16 9.46
C ASN A 77 9.63 -9.20 10.25
N ILE A 78 8.96 -10.37 10.30
CA ILE A 78 7.66 -10.53 10.97
C ILE A 78 7.72 -10.16 12.46
N ASP A 79 8.83 -10.45 13.14
CA ASP A 79 9.04 -10.10 14.55
C ASP A 79 9.15 -8.59 14.77
N ARG A 80 9.63 -7.86 13.75
CA ARG A 80 9.80 -6.40 13.78
C ARG A 80 8.53 -5.66 13.35
N TRP A 81 7.88 -6.15 12.30
CA TRP A 81 6.76 -5.46 11.66
C TRP A 81 5.39 -5.96 12.11
N GLY A 82 5.30 -7.18 12.65
CA GLY A 82 4.04 -7.83 12.93
C GLY A 82 3.44 -8.49 11.70
N LYS A 83 2.35 -9.21 11.92
CA LYS A 83 1.66 -9.99 10.90
C LYS A 83 0.87 -9.08 9.96
N PRO A 84 1.05 -9.16 8.62
CA PRO A 84 0.18 -8.50 7.65
C PRO A 84 -1.29 -8.89 7.85
N ILE A 85 -2.19 -7.90 7.80
CA ILE A 85 -3.64 -8.10 7.96
C ILE A 85 -4.47 -7.42 6.87
N ASP A 86 -3.94 -6.41 6.20
CA ASP A 86 -4.65 -5.66 5.16
C ASP A 86 -3.68 -5.20 4.08
N VAL A 87 -4.18 -5.02 2.85
CA VAL A 87 -3.39 -4.61 1.70
C VAL A 87 -4.17 -3.67 0.80
N SER A 88 -3.48 -2.67 0.26
CA SER A 88 -4.00 -1.78 -0.75
C SER A 88 -2.95 -1.54 -1.83
N CYS A 89 -3.36 -1.69 -3.10
CA CYS A 89 -2.52 -1.48 -4.27
C CYS A 89 -2.93 -0.16 -4.92
N GLY A 90 -1.98 0.75 -5.07
CA GLY A 90 -2.15 1.88 -5.97
C GLY A 90 -1.91 1.50 -7.42
N VAL A 91 -1.77 2.49 -8.29
CA VAL A 91 -1.48 2.26 -9.73
C VAL A 91 -0.15 1.52 -9.89
N ASP A 92 0.91 2.02 -9.24
CA ASP A 92 2.30 1.53 -9.40
C ASP A 92 3.01 1.19 -8.10
N TYR A 93 2.29 1.02 -7.00
CA TYR A 93 2.86 0.77 -5.68
C TYR A 93 1.90 -0.04 -4.81
N THR A 94 2.42 -0.64 -3.74
CA THR A 94 1.66 -1.44 -2.79
C THR A 94 1.87 -0.91 -1.39
N ALA A 95 0.83 -1.01 -0.56
CA ALA A 95 0.90 -0.76 0.86
C ALA A 95 0.21 -1.87 1.66
N VAL A 96 0.74 -2.19 2.84
CA VAL A 96 0.23 -3.21 3.75
C VAL A 96 0.15 -2.66 5.16
N ILE A 97 -0.91 -3.03 5.89
CA ILE A 97 -1.03 -2.82 7.34
C ILE A 97 -0.72 -4.16 8.04
N THR A 98 -0.01 -4.07 9.16
CA THR A 98 0.20 -5.20 10.07
C THR A 98 -0.67 -5.13 11.32
N ASP A 99 -0.81 -6.24 12.04
CA ASP A 99 -1.54 -6.35 13.30
C ASP A 99 -1.00 -5.45 14.42
N THR A 100 0.27 -5.04 14.34
CA THR A 100 0.87 -4.03 15.21
C THR A 100 0.53 -2.59 14.80
N GLY A 101 -0.28 -2.41 13.75
CA GLY A 101 -0.71 -1.12 13.24
C GLY A 101 0.39 -0.35 12.48
N LYS A 102 1.45 -1.04 12.06
CA LYS A 102 2.50 -0.49 11.18
C LYS A 102 2.00 -0.46 9.74
N VAL A 103 2.54 0.48 8.97
CA VAL A 103 2.29 0.61 7.53
C VAL A 103 3.59 0.37 6.78
N LEU A 104 3.56 -0.55 5.83
CA LEU A 104 4.67 -0.84 4.92
C LEU A 104 4.29 -0.40 3.51
N THR A 105 5.18 0.30 2.80
CA THR A 105 4.97 0.76 1.42
C THR A 105 6.17 0.41 0.53
N TRP A 106 5.90 0.12 -0.74
CA TRP A 106 6.94 -0.08 -1.77
C TRP A 106 6.39 0.09 -3.18
N GLY A 107 7.27 0.21 -4.17
CA GLY A 107 6.93 0.47 -5.56
C GLY A 107 7.36 1.87 -6.00
N ARG A 108 6.61 2.47 -6.92
CA ARG A 108 6.88 3.82 -7.42
C ARG A 108 6.74 4.86 -6.30
N GLY A 109 7.72 5.74 -6.14
CA GLY A 109 7.75 6.77 -5.10
C GLY A 109 7.80 8.22 -5.56
N ASP A 110 7.86 8.48 -6.87
CA ASP A 110 8.13 9.80 -7.45
C ASP A 110 7.14 10.92 -7.08
N GLY A 111 5.90 10.59 -6.75
CA GLY A 111 4.90 11.53 -6.24
C GLY A 111 4.79 11.58 -4.73
N GLY A 112 5.70 10.94 -3.98
CA GLY A 112 5.66 10.87 -2.51
C GLY A 112 4.67 9.85 -1.94
N GLN A 113 3.97 9.08 -2.78
CA GLN A 113 2.90 8.14 -2.38
C GLN A 113 3.35 7.04 -1.42
N LEU A 114 4.66 6.83 -1.26
CA LEU A 114 5.20 5.88 -0.29
C LEU A 114 5.26 6.43 1.14
N GLY A 115 5.25 7.76 1.33
CA GLY A 115 5.22 8.35 2.68
C GLY A 115 6.55 8.26 3.43
N LEU A 116 7.66 8.11 2.71
CA LEU A 116 8.99 7.82 3.23
C LEU A 116 9.90 9.06 3.31
N ASP A 117 9.33 10.27 3.26
CA ASP A 117 10.08 11.52 3.16
C ASP A 117 11.06 11.55 1.98
N SER A 118 10.67 10.90 0.88
CA SER A 118 11.48 10.75 -0.31
C SER A 118 10.60 10.54 -1.53
N THR A 119 11.13 10.90 -2.70
CA THR A 119 10.54 10.58 -4.01
C THR A 119 11.16 9.33 -4.65
N THR A 120 12.00 8.61 -3.90
CA THR A 120 12.70 7.43 -4.42
C THR A 120 11.80 6.21 -4.39
N SER A 121 11.73 5.51 -5.53
CA SER A 121 11.00 4.24 -5.62
C SER A 121 11.71 3.16 -4.80
N GLN A 122 10.93 2.28 -4.18
CA GLN A 122 11.45 1.20 -3.33
C GLN A 122 11.14 -0.15 -3.97
N GLU A 123 12.15 -1.01 -4.10
CA GLU A 123 11.96 -2.37 -4.63
C GLU A 123 11.57 -3.40 -3.56
N VAL A 124 11.66 -3.01 -2.29
CA VAL A 124 11.31 -3.83 -1.12
C VAL A 124 10.47 -3.01 -0.13
N PRO A 125 9.63 -3.67 0.69
CA PRO A 125 8.82 -3.01 1.71
C PRO A 125 9.63 -2.12 2.66
N CYS A 126 9.15 -0.91 2.88
CA CYS A 126 9.71 0.06 3.81
C CYS A 126 8.64 0.56 4.77
N GLN A 127 8.99 0.71 6.06
CA GLN A 127 8.05 1.17 7.08
C GLN A 127 7.84 2.68 7.00
N VAL A 128 6.58 3.10 7.02
CA VAL A 128 6.19 4.51 7.16
C VAL A 128 6.24 4.88 8.64
N GLY A 129 7.14 5.79 9.00
CA GLY A 129 7.64 5.95 10.36
C GLY A 129 6.63 6.31 11.46
N ILE A 130 5.55 7.01 11.14
CA ILE A 130 4.58 7.44 12.17
C ILE A 130 3.66 6.31 12.65
N PHE A 131 3.54 5.21 11.90
CA PHE A 131 2.58 4.16 12.18
C PHE A 131 3.19 3.00 12.97
N GLY A 132 2.49 2.56 14.01
CA GLY A 132 2.94 1.48 14.90
C GLY A 132 4.07 1.89 15.84
N GLU A 133 4.29 3.20 15.98
CA GLU A 133 5.09 3.83 17.04
C GLU A 133 4.13 4.67 17.91
N GLY A 134 4.36 4.75 19.23
CA GLY A 134 3.50 5.54 20.14
C GLY A 134 2.02 5.13 20.10
N ASP A 135 1.11 6.08 19.92
CA ASP A 135 -0.36 5.88 19.91
C ASP A 135 -0.98 5.79 18.51
N VAL A 136 -0.21 6.02 17.44
CA VAL A 136 -0.73 6.01 16.06
C VAL A 136 -0.71 4.58 15.53
N ARG A 137 -1.90 3.97 15.39
CA ARG A 137 -2.07 2.59 14.90
C ARG A 137 -2.97 2.57 13.68
N ALA A 138 -2.43 2.21 12.53
CA ALA A 138 -3.18 2.07 11.29
C ALA A 138 -4.23 0.95 11.41
N HIS A 139 -5.42 1.18 10.85
CA HIS A 139 -6.53 0.22 10.90
C HIS A 139 -7.10 -0.13 9.52
N ARG A 140 -7.14 0.84 8.59
CA ARG A 140 -7.43 0.63 7.16
C ARG A 140 -6.54 1.50 6.31
N ILE A 141 -6.24 1.04 5.10
CA ILE A 141 -5.43 1.75 4.12
C ILE A 141 -6.13 1.77 2.76
N SER A 142 -5.99 2.88 2.04
CA SER A 142 -6.47 3.03 0.68
C SER A 142 -5.43 3.74 -0.18
N CYS A 143 -5.16 3.20 -1.35
CA CYS A 143 -4.16 3.68 -2.29
C CYS A 143 -4.81 4.14 -3.59
N GLY A 144 -4.53 5.37 -4.00
CA GLY A 144 -4.90 5.93 -5.29
C GLY A 144 -3.78 5.84 -6.32
N SER A 145 -3.82 6.74 -7.32
CA SER A 145 -2.79 6.81 -8.37
C SER A 145 -1.44 7.28 -7.83
N GLN A 146 -1.44 8.34 -7.03
CA GLN A 146 -0.24 8.92 -6.40
C GLN A 146 -0.55 9.43 -4.99
N CYS A 147 -1.54 8.88 -4.31
CA CYS A 147 -1.85 9.24 -2.94
C CYS A 147 -2.20 8.00 -2.11
N THR A 148 -1.91 8.05 -0.82
CA THR A 148 -2.29 7.04 0.16
C THR A 148 -3.05 7.72 1.28
N ALA A 149 -4.10 7.06 1.78
CA ALA A 149 -4.84 7.46 2.96
C ALA A 149 -4.91 6.30 3.95
N VAL A 150 -4.80 6.61 5.24
CA VAL A 150 -4.91 5.65 6.35
C VAL A 150 -5.88 6.20 7.37
N CYS A 151 -6.77 5.35 7.88
CA CYS A 151 -7.49 5.64 9.11
C CYS A 151 -6.94 4.79 10.26
N THR A 152 -6.88 5.38 11.43
CA THR A 152 -6.43 4.74 12.67
C THR A 152 -7.61 4.23 13.49
N GLY A 153 -7.33 3.36 14.47
CA GLY A 153 -8.37 2.79 15.35
C GLY A 153 -9.11 3.81 16.22
N ASN A 154 -8.51 4.99 16.45
CA ASN A 154 -9.12 6.12 17.18
C ASN A 154 -9.84 7.13 16.25
N GLY A 155 -9.96 6.83 14.96
CA GLY A 155 -10.72 7.65 13.99
C GLY A 155 -9.94 8.83 13.39
N GLU A 156 -8.62 8.91 13.59
CA GLU A 156 -7.78 9.89 12.91
C GLU A 156 -7.53 9.45 11.45
N ILE A 157 -7.43 10.43 10.55
CA ILE A 157 -7.17 10.18 9.14
C ILE A 157 -5.83 10.83 8.79
N TYR A 158 -4.99 10.08 8.09
CA TYR A 158 -3.72 10.54 7.55
C TYR A 158 -3.73 10.38 6.04
N ALA A 159 -3.15 11.33 5.32
CA ALA A 159 -2.98 11.24 3.87
C ALA A 159 -1.63 11.80 3.42
N TRP A 160 -1.09 11.24 2.35
CA TRP A 160 0.17 11.67 1.73
C TRP A 160 0.24 11.27 0.25
N GLY A 161 1.24 11.79 -0.45
CA GLY A 161 1.46 11.62 -1.87
C GLY A 161 1.44 12.94 -2.63
N SER A 162 1.00 12.91 -3.88
CA SER A 162 1.07 14.05 -4.79
C SER A 162 0.19 15.20 -4.28
N PRO A 163 0.75 16.40 -4.03
CA PRO A 163 -0.03 17.55 -3.55
C PRO A 163 -1.17 17.93 -4.50
N ARG A 164 -0.96 17.72 -5.81
CA ARG A 164 -1.98 17.97 -6.85
C ARG A 164 -3.18 17.03 -6.71
N VAL A 165 -2.95 15.80 -6.26
CA VAL A 165 -4.00 14.78 -6.10
C VAL A 165 -4.74 14.97 -4.77
N LEU A 166 -4.05 15.43 -3.73
CA LEU A 166 -4.63 15.67 -2.42
C LEU A 166 -5.35 17.02 -2.28
N ASP A 167 -5.29 17.87 -3.31
CA ASP A 167 -5.82 19.25 -3.32
C ASP A 167 -5.34 20.08 -2.11
N LEU A 168 -4.12 19.79 -1.64
CA LEU A 168 -3.49 20.46 -0.49
C LEU A 168 -2.73 21.72 -0.93
N THR A 169 -3.38 22.55 -1.76
CA THR A 169 -2.75 23.71 -2.42
C THR A 169 -2.13 24.74 -1.46
N GLU A 170 -2.50 24.75 -0.18
CA GLU A 170 -1.92 25.61 0.87
C GLU A 170 -0.73 24.99 1.63
N VAL A 171 -0.42 23.71 1.42
CA VAL A 171 0.61 22.98 2.18
C VAL A 171 1.77 22.64 1.25
N ALA A 172 2.62 23.64 0.98
CA ALA A 172 3.71 23.54 0.01
C ALA A 172 4.87 22.62 0.46
N GLU A 173 4.88 22.15 1.71
CA GLU A 173 5.99 21.38 2.27
C GLU A 173 5.49 20.04 2.85
N SER A 174 5.91 18.94 2.21
CA SER A 174 5.87 17.56 2.69
C SER A 174 4.53 16.80 2.72
N ALA A 175 3.84 16.69 1.58
CA ALA A 175 3.01 15.51 1.32
C ALA A 175 3.85 14.25 1.03
N LEU A 176 5.18 14.29 1.23
CA LEU A 176 6.08 13.14 1.15
C LEU A 176 6.03 12.28 2.42
N THR A 177 5.38 12.78 3.47
CA THR A 177 5.14 12.08 4.73
C THR A 177 3.65 12.14 5.08
N PRO A 178 3.14 11.20 5.90
CA PRO A 178 1.73 11.22 6.34
C PRO A 178 1.34 12.51 7.07
N ILE A 179 0.32 13.19 6.55
CA ILE A 179 -0.24 14.40 7.15
C ILE A 179 -1.58 14.05 7.81
N LYS A 180 -1.76 14.45 9.07
CA LYS A 180 -3.04 14.29 9.76
C LYS A 180 -4.07 15.26 9.18
N LEU A 181 -5.21 14.72 8.76
CA LEU A 181 -6.35 15.49 8.29
C LEU A 181 -7.29 15.80 9.45
N SER A 182 -7.71 17.05 9.56
CA SER A 182 -8.78 17.48 10.46
C SER A 182 -10.03 17.82 9.65
N LEU A 183 -11.18 17.39 10.16
CA LEU A 183 -12.48 17.83 9.66
C LEU A 183 -12.69 19.29 10.05
N TYR A 184 -13.09 20.11 9.09
CA TYR A 184 -13.58 21.46 9.32
C TYR A 184 -14.86 21.68 8.50
N THR A 185 -15.86 22.28 9.12
CA THR A 185 -17.14 22.59 8.48
C THR A 185 -17.34 24.10 8.39
N PRO A 186 -16.92 24.77 7.31
CA PRO A 186 -17.44 26.08 6.96
C PRO A 186 -18.80 25.91 6.30
N GLU A 187 -19.81 26.60 6.83
CA GLU A 187 -21.04 26.99 6.10
C GLU A 187 -21.60 25.90 5.17
N SER A 188 -21.94 24.72 5.72
CA SER A 188 -22.63 23.59 5.06
C SER A 188 -21.85 22.69 4.09
N GLU A 189 -20.53 22.83 3.97
CA GLU A 189 -19.66 21.82 3.31
C GLU A 189 -18.71 21.15 4.32
N ILE A 190 -18.52 19.83 4.20
CA ILE A 190 -17.47 19.12 4.95
C ILE A 190 -16.16 19.27 4.18
N LYS A 191 -15.17 19.95 4.76
CA LYS A 191 -13.82 20.12 4.20
C LYS A 191 -12.77 19.49 5.11
N TYR A 192 -11.61 19.16 4.55
CA TYR A 192 -10.46 18.66 5.29
C TYR A 192 -9.35 19.70 5.25
N LYS A 193 -8.64 19.88 6.37
CA LYS A 193 -7.41 20.68 6.42
C LYS A 193 -6.28 19.88 7.05
N ALA A 194 -5.11 19.96 6.44
CA ALA A 194 -3.86 19.46 7.02
C ALA A 194 -3.58 20.17 8.34
N VAL A 195 -3.26 19.39 9.37
CA VAL A 195 -2.74 19.93 10.63
C VAL A 195 -1.32 19.42 10.78
N SER A 196 -0.38 20.30 11.14
CA SER A 196 0.99 19.85 11.41
C SER A 196 0.95 18.84 12.55
N ALA A 197 1.60 17.69 12.36
CA ALA A 197 1.87 16.79 13.46
C ALA A 197 2.78 17.53 14.47
N ALA A 198 2.40 17.50 15.75
CA ALA A 198 3.18 18.07 16.84
C ALA A 198 4.37 17.18 17.20
#